data_AF-A0A496WP27-F1
#
_entry.id   AF-A0A496WP27-F1
#
_cell.length_a   1.000
_cell.length_b   1.000
_cell.length_c   1.000
_cell.angle_alpha   90.00
_cell.angle_beta   90.00
_cell.angle_gamma   90.00
#
_symmetry.space_group_name_H-M   'P 1'
#
loop_
_entity.id
_entity.type
_entity.pdbx_description
1 polymer ?
#
loop_
_entity_poly.entity_id
_entity_poly.type
_entity_poly.pdbx_seq_one_letter_code
_entity_poly.pdbx_strand_id
1 'polypeptide(L)'
;MIIAYISHPDCMLHEMGDSHPEQPARLNAISDRLISSGLETALQHYDAPQASRDQLLRVHGIEYIEALYGAAPQQDFIWLDGDTAMNPHTLGAALRAAGSACLAVDLLLENNLQRAFCA
;
A
#
# COMPACT_ATOMS: atom_id res chain seq x y z
N MET A 1 14.18 20.40 -4.16
CA MET A 1 12.88 20.27 -3.47
C MET A 1 12.65 18.79 -3.28
N ILE A 2 12.54 18.35 -2.04
CA ILE A 2 12.47 16.92 -1.69
C ILE A 2 11.01 16.47 -1.78
N ILE A 3 10.77 15.30 -2.37
CA ILE A 3 9.46 14.66 -2.47
C ILE A 3 9.46 13.45 -1.55
N ALA A 4 8.46 13.33 -0.67
CA ALA A 4 8.31 12.10 0.12
C ALA A 4 7.85 10.96 -0.79
N TYR A 5 8.59 9.86 -0.79
CA TYR A 5 8.21 8.62 -1.45
C TYR A 5 7.94 7.58 -0.37
N ILE A 6 6.69 7.12 -0.27
CA ILE A 6 6.24 6.26 0.83
C ILE A 6 5.83 4.91 0.25
N SER A 7 6.48 3.85 0.70
CA SER A 7 6.22 2.48 0.23
C SER A 7 6.50 1.47 1.35
N HIS A 8 6.21 0.20 1.12
CA HIS A 8 6.62 -0.87 2.03
C HIS A 8 6.81 -2.20 1.29
N PRO A 9 7.83 -3.01 1.61
CA PRO A 9 8.07 -4.30 0.96
C PRO A 9 6.86 -5.26 1.04
N ASP A 10 6.08 -5.24 2.12
CA ASP A 10 4.86 -6.04 2.26
C ASP A 10 3.87 -5.85 1.09
N CYS A 11 3.81 -4.67 0.48
CA CYS A 11 2.93 -4.41 -0.68
C CYS A 11 3.31 -5.28 -1.90
N MET A 12 4.58 -5.70 -2.01
CA MET A 12 5.07 -6.59 -3.06
C MET A 12 4.64 -8.05 -2.88
N LEU A 13 4.16 -8.40 -1.69
CA LEU A 13 3.74 -9.76 -1.36
C LEU A 13 2.26 -10.01 -1.69
N HIS A 14 1.49 -8.96 -1.98
CA HIS A 14 0.13 -9.09 -2.48
C HIS A 14 0.14 -9.46 -3.97
N GLU A 15 -0.52 -10.55 -4.30
CA GLU A 15 -0.84 -10.93 -5.67
C GLU A 15 -2.15 -11.72 -5.70
N MET A 16 -2.71 -11.88 -6.89
CA MET A 16 -4.02 -12.49 -7.13
C MET A 16 -3.95 -13.55 -8.24
N GLY A 17 -2.78 -14.19 -8.39
CA GLY A 17 -2.47 -15.14 -9.45
C GLY A 17 -1.77 -14.53 -10.67
N ASP A 18 -1.03 -15.38 -11.40
CA ASP A 18 -0.10 -14.99 -12.48
C ASP A 18 -0.75 -14.20 -13.64
N SER A 19 -2.04 -14.40 -13.90
CA SER A 19 -2.76 -13.73 -14.98
C SER A 19 -3.35 -12.38 -14.56
N HIS A 20 -3.28 -12.02 -13.28
CA HIS A 20 -3.89 -10.81 -12.77
C HIS A 20 -3.06 -9.57 -13.16
N PRO A 21 -3.66 -8.51 -13.75
CA PRO A 21 -2.92 -7.33 -14.19
C PRO A 21 -2.42 -6.47 -13.01
N GLU A 22 -3.12 -6.52 -11.88
CA GLU A 22 -2.65 -5.97 -10.60
C GLU A 22 -1.70 -7.00 -9.98
N GLN A 23 -0.39 -6.77 -10.15
CA GLN A 23 0.68 -7.67 -9.74
C GLN A 23 1.88 -6.88 -9.19
N PRO A 24 2.74 -7.50 -8.35
CA PRO A 24 3.90 -6.85 -7.74
C PRO A 24 4.87 -6.21 -8.76
N ALA A 25 4.95 -6.74 -9.98
CA ALA A 25 5.78 -6.19 -11.05
C ALA A 25 5.47 -4.72 -11.37
N ARG A 26 4.25 -4.23 -11.08
CA ARG A 26 3.87 -2.82 -11.24
C ARG A 26 4.74 -1.89 -10.38
N LEU A 27 5.00 -2.27 -9.13
CA LEU A 27 5.82 -1.49 -8.20
C LEU A 27 7.31 -1.59 -8.54
N ASN A 28 7.78 -2.77 -8.97
CA ASN A 28 9.15 -2.93 -9.49
C ASN A 28 9.39 -2.00 -10.68
N ALA A 29 8.45 -1.94 -11.63
CA ALA A 29 8.56 -1.08 -12.80
C ALA A 29 8.64 0.42 -12.43
N ILE A 30 7.92 0.85 -11.39
CA ILE A 30 8.01 2.22 -10.86
C ILE A 30 9.42 2.46 -10.29
N SER A 31 9.90 1.57 -9.41
CA SER A 31 11.22 1.66 -8.80
C SER A 31 12.34 1.74 -9.85
N ASP A 32 12.32 0.84 -10.83
CA ASP A 32 13.29 0.81 -11.92
C ASP A 32 13.29 2.12 -12.75
N ARG A 33 12.11 2.72 -12.96
CA ARG A 33 12.02 4.02 -13.66
C ARG A 33 12.48 5.20 -12.81
N LEU A 34 12.26 5.19 -11.49
CA LEU A 34 12.77 6.23 -10.60
C LEU A 34 14.30 6.24 -10.58
N ILE A 35 14.92 5.06 -10.52
CA ILE A 35 16.37 4.88 -10.58
C ILE A 35 16.91 5.30 -11.96
N SER A 36 16.39 4.70 -13.04
CA SER A 36 16.92 4.95 -14.39
C SER A 36 16.69 6.36 -14.93
N SER A 37 15.73 7.11 -14.39
CA SER A 37 15.51 8.52 -14.72
C SER A 37 16.36 9.48 -13.89
N GLY A 38 17.03 9.01 -12.83
CA GLY A 38 17.77 9.84 -11.87
C GLY A 38 16.88 10.60 -10.88
N LEU A 39 15.55 10.40 -10.92
CA LEU A 39 14.60 11.04 -10.00
C LEU A 39 14.77 10.58 -8.56
N GLU A 40 15.37 9.41 -8.34
CA GLU A 40 15.70 8.86 -7.03
C GLU A 40 16.43 9.88 -6.12
N THR A 41 17.29 10.72 -6.70
CA THR A 41 18.05 11.75 -5.97
C THR A 41 17.19 12.90 -5.42
N ALA A 42 15.95 13.04 -5.90
CA ALA A 42 14.98 14.03 -5.45
C ALA A 42 13.98 13.47 -4.43
N LEU A 43 14.05 12.18 -4.12
CA LEU A 43 13.13 11.49 -3.23
C LEU A 43 13.72 11.37 -1.82
N GLN A 44 12.84 11.46 -0.83
CA GLN A 44 13.11 11.01 0.54
C GLN A 44 12.17 9.86 0.85
N HIS A 45 12.74 8.70 1.14
CA HIS A 45 11.99 7.47 1.38
C HIS A 45 11.47 7.41 2.81
N TYR A 46 10.24 6.92 2.94
CA TYR A 46 9.58 6.64 4.22
C TYR A 46 8.93 5.26 4.16
N ASP A 47 9.03 4.51 5.26
CA ASP A 47 8.30 3.25 5.40
C ASP A 47 6.82 3.52 5.70
N ALA A 48 5.93 2.93 4.91
CA ALA A 48 4.50 3.04 5.16
C ALA A 48 4.14 2.35 6.49
N PRO A 49 3.49 3.04 7.45
CA PRO A 49 2.95 2.40 8.64
C PRO A 49 1.73 1.55 8.26
N GLN A 50 1.30 0.67 9.16
CA GLN A 50 -0.04 0.09 9.03
C GLN A 50 -1.09 1.10 9.48
N ALA A 51 -2.17 1.24 8.73
CA ALA A 51 -3.32 2.01 9.16
C ALA A 51 -3.90 1.44 10.45
N SER A 52 -4.25 2.32 11.39
CA SER A 52 -4.95 1.93 12.61
C SER A 52 -6.42 1.61 12.32
N ARG A 53 -7.03 0.80 13.18
CA ARG A 53 -8.46 0.48 13.07
C ARG A 53 -9.34 1.75 13.09
N ASP A 54 -8.95 2.75 13.89
CA ASP A 54 -9.64 4.05 13.94
C ASP A 54 -9.52 4.83 12.62
N GLN A 55 -8.37 4.74 11.92
CA GLN A 55 -8.22 5.34 10.59
C GLN A 55 -9.17 4.67 9.58
N LEU A 56 -9.26 3.34 9.60
CA LEU A 56 -10.14 2.58 8.70
C LEU A 56 -11.62 2.88 8.96
N LEU A 57 -12.02 2.97 10.24
CA LEU A 57 -13.42 3.22 10.67
C LEU A 57 -13.94 4.61 10.27
N ARG A 58 -13.08 5.54 9.85
CA ARG A 58 -13.52 6.85 9.32
C ARG A 58 -14.17 6.76 7.94
N VAL A 59 -13.92 5.66 7.21
CA VAL A 59 -14.42 5.45 5.85
C VAL A 59 -15.27 4.18 5.75
N HIS A 60 -14.85 3.10 6.40
CA HIS A 60 -15.48 1.79 6.28
C HIS A 60 -16.31 1.44 7.51
N GLY A 61 -17.42 0.71 7.29
CA GLY A 61 -18.22 0.13 8.37
C GLY A 61 -17.45 -0.96 9.12
N ILE A 62 -17.76 -1.12 10.41
CA ILE A 62 -17.07 -2.10 11.26
C ILE A 62 -17.26 -3.52 10.75
N GLU A 63 -18.44 -3.86 10.22
CA GLU A 63 -18.74 -5.19 9.70
C GLU A 63 -17.85 -5.55 8.50
N TYR A 64 -17.54 -4.57 7.65
CA TYR A 64 -16.64 -4.78 6.50
C TYR A 64 -15.20 -5.02 6.94
N ILE A 65 -14.72 -4.23 7.90
CA ILE A 65 -13.37 -4.39 8.45
C ILE A 65 -13.24 -5.78 9.09
N GLU A 66 -14.17 -6.16 9.96
CA GLU A 66 -14.13 -7.49 10.60
C GLU A 66 -14.26 -8.64 9.59
N ALA A 67 -15.07 -8.47 8.54
CA ALA A 67 -15.17 -9.46 7.46
C ALA A 67 -13.82 -9.67 6.77
N LEU A 68 -13.10 -8.60 6.40
CA LEU A 68 -11.78 -8.72 5.75
C LEU A 68 -10.72 -9.32 6.69
N TYR A 69 -10.71 -8.90 7.95
CA TYR A 69 -9.77 -9.46 8.94
C TYR A 69 -10.04 -10.95 9.18
N GLY A 70 -11.31 -11.36 9.23
CA GLY A 70 -11.71 -12.75 9.40
C GLY A 70 -11.53 -13.59 8.13
N ALA A 71 -11.58 -12.98 6.94
CA ALA A 71 -11.40 -13.65 5.66
C ALA A 71 -9.92 -13.84 5.28
N ALA A 72 -9.00 -13.06 5.84
CA ALA A 72 -7.58 -13.11 5.52
C ALA A 72 -7.04 -14.56 5.59
N PRO A 73 -6.65 -15.15 4.46
CA PRO A 73 -6.30 -16.57 4.42
C PRO A 73 -4.92 -16.80 5.02
N GLN A 74 -4.68 -18.00 5.53
CA GLN A 74 -3.35 -18.42 5.98
C GLN A 74 -2.54 -19.08 4.86
N GLN A 75 -3.22 -19.63 3.85
CA GLN A 75 -2.69 -20.30 2.67
C GLN A 75 -3.66 -20.09 1.51
N ASP A 76 -3.16 -20.21 0.27
CA ASP A 76 -3.92 -20.04 -0.96
C ASP A 76 -4.63 -18.68 -1.10
N PHE A 77 -5.45 -18.56 -2.14
CA PHE A 77 -6.26 -17.38 -2.40
C PHE A 77 -7.70 -17.58 -1.95
N ILE A 78 -8.31 -16.52 -1.46
CA ILE A 78 -9.77 -16.41 -1.37
C ILE A 78 -10.26 -15.31 -2.30
N TRP A 79 -11.39 -15.54 -2.97
CA TRP A 79 -12.02 -14.55 -3.82
C TRP A 79 -13.03 -13.75 -3.01
N LEU A 80 -12.86 -12.43 -2.97
CA LEU A 80 -13.83 -11.52 -2.37
C LEU A 80 -14.99 -11.22 -3.34
N ASP A 81 -14.68 -11.15 -4.62
CA ASP A 81 -15.63 -10.98 -5.71
C ASP A 81 -15.08 -11.60 -7.02
N GLY A 82 -15.51 -11.10 -8.19
CA GLY A 82 -15.16 -11.66 -9.50
C GLY A 82 -13.74 -11.32 -10.00
N ASP A 83 -13.10 -10.31 -9.43
CA ASP A 83 -11.77 -9.83 -9.85
C ASP A 83 -10.86 -9.41 -8.69
N THR A 84 -11.29 -9.60 -7.44
CA THR A 84 -10.51 -9.30 -6.24
C THR A 84 -10.27 -10.56 -5.42
N ALA A 85 -9.01 -10.91 -5.21
CA ALA A 85 -8.61 -12.02 -4.36
C ALA A 85 -7.66 -11.55 -3.23
N MET A 86 -7.65 -12.30 -2.14
CA MET A 86 -6.68 -12.15 -1.06
C MET A 86 -5.79 -13.38 -0.98
N ASN A 87 -4.48 -13.16 -0.91
CA ASN A 87 -3.50 -14.12 -0.42
C ASN A 87 -3.13 -13.81 1.05
N PRO A 88 -2.25 -14.60 1.70
CA PRO A 88 -1.91 -14.41 3.12
C PRO A 88 -1.27 -13.06 3.47
N HIS A 89 -0.76 -12.33 2.48
CA HIS A 89 -0.10 -11.04 2.67
C HIS A 89 -1.02 -9.85 2.37
N THR A 90 -2.19 -10.09 1.79
CA THR A 90 -3.07 -9.04 1.25
C THR A 90 -3.57 -8.10 2.33
N LEU A 91 -3.97 -8.63 3.50
CA LEU A 91 -4.40 -7.77 4.61
C LEU A 91 -3.27 -6.85 5.08
N GLY A 92 -2.06 -7.39 5.24
CA GLY A 92 -0.89 -6.60 5.63
C GLY A 92 -0.56 -5.50 4.60
N ALA A 93 -0.54 -5.86 3.32
CA ALA A 93 -0.33 -4.92 2.22
C ALA A 93 -1.40 -3.81 2.17
N ALA A 94 -2.68 -4.18 2.32
CA ALA A 94 -3.78 -3.21 2.34
C ALA A 94 -3.66 -2.21 3.51
N LEU A 95 -3.26 -2.68 4.70
CA LEU A 95 -3.02 -1.81 5.84
C LEU A 95 -1.84 -0.86 5.61
N ARG A 96 -0.77 -1.33 4.97
CA ARG A 96 0.38 -0.48 4.58
C ARG A 96 -0.02 0.55 3.52
N ALA A 97 -0.81 0.17 2.54
CA ALA A 97 -1.32 1.07 1.51
C ALA A 97 -2.22 2.16 2.09
N ALA A 98 -3.11 1.84 3.03
CA ALA A 98 -3.92 2.84 3.71
C ALA A 98 -3.09 3.72 4.65
N GLY A 99 -2.10 3.14 5.33
CA GLY A 99 -1.22 3.87 6.26
C GLY A 99 -0.24 4.81 5.55
N SER A 100 0.21 4.49 4.33
CA SER A 100 1.06 5.38 3.52
C SER A 100 0.34 6.68 3.20
N ALA A 101 -0.94 6.62 2.82
CA ALA A 101 -1.75 7.80 2.55
C ALA A 101 -1.95 8.66 3.80
N CYS A 102 -2.16 8.04 4.97
CA CYS A 102 -2.25 8.78 6.24
C CYS A 102 -0.93 9.49 6.57
N LEU A 103 0.19 8.76 6.51
CA LEU A 103 1.52 9.33 6.76
C LEU A 103 1.84 10.46 5.78
N ALA A 104 1.50 10.31 4.49
CA ALA A 104 1.71 11.35 3.50
C ALA A 104 1.03 12.67 3.90
N VAL A 105 -0.23 12.60 4.33
CA VAL A 105 -0.97 13.80 4.76
C VAL A 105 -0.33 14.41 6.00
N ASP A 106 0.03 13.61 6.99
CA ASP A 106 0.69 14.08 8.22
C ASP A 106 2.02 14.78 7.89
N LEU A 107 2.85 14.17 7.03
CA LEU A 107 4.12 14.75 6.57
C LEU A 107 3.93 16.09 5.84
N LEU A 108 2.87 16.23 5.02
CA LEU A 108 2.57 17.46 4.30
C LEU A 108 2.10 18.58 5.24
N LEU A 109 1.36 18.24 6.29
CA LEU A 109 0.85 19.21 7.26
C LEU A 109 1.92 19.65 8.28
N GLU A 110 2.80 18.73 8.68
CA GLU A 110 3.73 18.94 9.81
C GLU A 110 5.17 19.26 9.40
N ASN A 111 5.67 18.72 8.28
CA ASN A 111 7.12 18.68 8.01
C ASN A 111 7.62 19.60 6.89
N ASN A 112 6.86 20.64 6.52
CA ASN A 112 7.16 21.55 5.40
C ASN A 112 7.39 20.82 4.04
N LEU A 113 7.00 19.55 3.94
CA LEU A 113 7.00 18.83 2.69
C LEU A 113 5.84 19.36 1.84
N GLN A 114 6.09 19.58 0.55
CA GLN A 114 5.07 20.08 -0.36
C GLN A 114 4.44 19.00 -1.22
N ARG A 115 5.09 17.83 -1.30
CA ARG A 115 4.73 16.75 -2.23
C ARG A 115 5.05 15.40 -1.61
N ALA A 116 4.12 14.47 -1.77
CA ALA A 116 4.28 13.08 -1.40
C ALA A 116 3.72 12.19 -2.51
N PHE A 117 4.32 11.01 -2.68
CA PHE A 117 3.85 9.93 -3.52
C PHE A 117 3.81 8.64 -2.69
N CYS A 118 2.69 7.92 -2.74
CA CYS A 118 2.52 6.63 -2.10
C CYS A 118 2.56 5.56 -3.19
N ALA A 119 3.50 4.63 -3.09
CA ALA A 119 3.67 3.52 -4.03
C ALA A 119 3.09 2.24 -3.45
#